data_AF-A0A0C2X6K1-F1
#
_entry.id   AF-A0A0C2X6K1-F1
#
_cell.length_a   1.000
_cell.length_b   1.000
_cell.length_c   1.000
_cell.angle_alpha   90.00
_cell.angle_beta   90.00
_cell.angle_gamma   90.00
#
_symmetry.space_group_name_H-M   'P 1'
#
loop_
_entity.id
_entity.type
_entity.pdbx_description
1 polymer ?
#
loop_
_entity_poly.entity_id
_entity_poly.type
_entity_poly.pdbx_seq_one_letter_code
_entity_poly.pdbx_strand_id
1 'polypeptide(L)'
;GGHAALRSKVQAFTDALLASDPPITGMDKSILMQPVRLHITLGVMTLNEDSNPVNETVEGPGATETQPEQPPRTVSDALALLYSLKDAIVEELGSESKDLIIPLNKMDVLKTEAGQMAHVLWAGPKPSREKSPLDRVSNLVNKAFRENGFITEKRPLKLHCTIINTKYRKGGKGRPIPFSKEEIFSSPAYQNLQPNSSANANEPGSSSSVHGDVDFGSWTVGDIHLCAMSGRDPITGGYRSVGSLKFS
;
A
#
# COMPACT_ATOMS: atom_id res chain seq x y z
N GLY A 1 -7.76 5.51 -0.37
CA GLY A 1 -8.73 5.82 -1.43
C GLY A 1 -9.98 6.50 -0.91
N GLY A 2 -10.27 6.43 0.40
CA GLY A 2 -11.47 7.03 0.99
C GLY A 2 -11.54 8.56 0.92
N HIS A 3 -10.41 9.26 0.80
CA HIS A 3 -10.40 10.74 0.74
C HIS A 3 -10.63 11.25 -0.68
N ALA A 4 -11.67 12.06 -0.89
CA ALA A 4 -11.95 12.68 -2.18
C ALA A 4 -10.80 13.58 -2.67
N ALA A 5 -10.24 14.41 -1.80
CA ALA A 5 -9.13 15.30 -2.18
C ALA A 5 -7.87 14.52 -2.61
N LEU A 6 -7.51 13.42 -1.93
CA LEU A 6 -6.42 12.55 -2.35
C LEU A 6 -6.69 11.96 -3.73
N ARG A 7 -7.93 11.48 -3.96
CA ARG A 7 -8.31 10.91 -5.25
C ARG A 7 -8.15 11.93 -6.37
N SER A 8 -8.62 13.16 -6.18
CA SER A 8 -8.48 14.24 -7.15
C SER A 8 -7.01 14.59 -7.42
N LYS A 9 -6.18 14.66 -6.37
CA LYS A 9 -4.75 15.00 -6.52
C LYS A 9 -3.98 13.92 -7.29
N VAL A 10 -4.22 12.64 -6.99
CA VAL A 10 -3.61 11.53 -7.73
C VAL A 10 -4.14 11.44 -9.16
N GLN A 11 -5.45 11.64 -9.37
CA GLN A 11 -6.04 11.65 -10.70
C GLN A 11 -5.41 12.72 -11.58
N ALA A 12 -5.35 13.97 -11.10
CA ALA A 12 -4.74 15.09 -11.80
C ALA A 12 -3.26 14.82 -12.16
N PHE A 13 -2.50 14.26 -11.22
CA PHE A 13 -1.12 13.85 -11.48
C PHE A 13 -1.04 12.81 -12.60
N THR A 14 -1.82 11.73 -12.53
CA THR A 14 -1.76 10.67 -13.53
C THR A 14 -2.30 11.09 -14.90
N ASP A 15 -3.29 11.98 -14.95
CA ASP A 15 -3.80 12.54 -16.20
C ASP A 15 -2.74 13.43 -16.87
N ALA A 16 -2.02 14.23 -16.08
CA ALA A 16 -0.90 15.03 -16.59
C ALA A 16 0.25 14.16 -17.12
N LEU A 17 0.57 13.04 -16.47
CA LEU A 17 1.55 12.08 -17.01
C LEU A 17 1.10 11.50 -18.35
N LEU A 18 -0.17 11.10 -18.49
CA LEU A 18 -0.71 10.57 -19.75
C LEU A 18 -0.73 11.61 -20.87
N ALA A 19 -0.91 12.88 -20.52
CA ALA A 19 -0.95 14.00 -21.46
C ALA A 19 0.43 14.58 -21.80
N SER A 20 1.52 13.96 -21.33
CA SER A 20 2.89 14.44 -21.59
C SER A 20 3.21 14.43 -23.08
N ASP A 21 3.93 15.46 -23.54
CA ASP A 21 4.46 15.58 -24.89
C ASP A 21 5.96 15.94 -24.84
N PRO A 22 6.87 15.07 -25.32
CA PRO A 22 6.59 13.75 -25.88
C PRO A 22 5.98 12.78 -24.85
N PRO A 23 5.23 11.74 -25.29
CA PRO A 23 4.68 10.73 -24.39
C PRO A 23 5.76 10.02 -23.57
N ILE A 24 5.47 9.81 -22.28
CA ILE A 24 6.39 9.08 -21.39
C ILE A 24 6.54 7.62 -21.86
N THR A 25 7.77 7.19 -22.07
CA THR A 25 8.16 5.84 -22.48
C THR A 25 7.53 4.80 -21.56
N GLY A 26 6.77 3.89 -22.17
CA GLY A 26 6.10 2.80 -21.46
C GLY A 26 4.90 3.23 -20.62
N MET A 27 4.45 4.49 -20.68
CA MET A 27 3.23 4.92 -20.01
C MET A 27 1.98 4.35 -20.72
N ASP A 28 0.97 3.95 -19.94
CA ASP A 28 -0.30 3.44 -20.47
C ASP A 28 -1.42 3.63 -19.44
N LYS A 29 -2.65 3.92 -19.90
CA LYS A 29 -3.78 4.14 -18.98
C LYS A 29 -4.10 2.92 -18.09
N SER A 30 -3.88 1.71 -18.59
CA SER A 30 -4.20 0.47 -17.87
C SER A 30 -3.23 0.14 -16.73
N ILE A 31 -2.03 0.74 -16.71
CA ILE A 31 -1.05 0.54 -15.63
C ILE A 31 -1.25 1.52 -14.47
N LEU A 32 -2.14 2.50 -14.62
CA LEU A 32 -2.46 3.48 -13.58
C LEU A 32 -3.42 2.88 -12.56
N MET A 33 -3.10 3.07 -11.28
CA MET A 33 -4.00 2.70 -10.20
C MET A 33 -5.19 3.65 -10.18
N GLN A 34 -6.40 3.09 -10.27
CA GLN A 34 -7.62 3.87 -10.07
C GLN A 34 -7.59 4.53 -8.67
N PRO A 35 -7.85 5.85 -8.54
CA PRO A 35 -7.69 6.55 -7.27
C PRO A 35 -8.50 5.96 -6.11
N VAL A 36 -9.67 5.37 -6.38
CA VAL A 36 -10.48 4.70 -5.36
C VAL A 36 -9.81 3.47 -4.75
N ARG A 37 -8.83 2.88 -5.45
CA ARG A 37 -8.06 1.70 -5.02
C ARG A 37 -6.75 2.06 -4.30
N LEU A 38 -6.46 3.33 -4.09
CA LEU A 38 -5.28 3.74 -3.31
C LEU A 38 -5.37 3.21 -1.88
N HIS A 39 -4.32 2.55 -1.40
CA HIS A 39 -4.21 2.03 -0.04
C HIS A 39 -2.73 1.90 0.34
N ILE A 40 -2.45 1.76 1.64
CA ILE A 40 -1.16 1.32 2.16
C ILE A 40 -1.30 -0.14 2.58
N THR A 41 -0.43 -1.02 2.10
CA THR A 41 -0.46 -2.44 2.46
C THR A 41 0.35 -2.66 3.74
N LEU A 42 -0.31 -3.16 4.80
CA LEU A 42 0.35 -3.58 6.05
C LEU A 42 0.84 -5.03 6.00
N GLY A 43 0.33 -5.84 5.08
CA GLY A 43 0.68 -7.26 4.94
C GLY A 43 -0.08 -7.92 3.80
N VAL A 44 0.43 -9.06 3.34
CA VAL A 44 -0.27 -9.93 2.39
C VAL A 44 -0.28 -11.33 3.00
N MET A 45 -1.42 -12.00 2.90
CA MET A 45 -1.68 -13.32 3.48
C MET A 45 -2.54 -14.14 2.52
N THR A 46 -2.54 -15.46 2.72
CA THR A 46 -3.44 -16.40 2.04
C THR A 46 -4.35 -16.99 3.11
N LEU A 47 -5.66 -16.83 2.92
CA LEU A 47 -6.68 -17.28 3.85
C LEU A 47 -7.66 -18.20 3.10
N ASN A 48 -8.15 -19.21 3.80
CA ASN A 48 -9.27 -20.00 3.34
C ASN A 48 -10.58 -19.27 3.65
N GLU A 49 -11.60 -19.54 2.85
CA GLU A 49 -12.96 -19.16 3.21
C GLU A 49 -13.37 -19.90 4.47
N ASP A 50 -14.19 -19.27 5.31
CA ASP A 50 -14.75 -19.91 6.48
C ASP A 50 -15.67 -21.05 5.98
N SER A 51 -15.14 -22.26 5.84
CA SER A 51 -15.96 -23.43 5.53
C SER A 51 -16.84 -23.73 6.73
N ASN A 52 -18.15 -23.88 6.50
CA ASN A 52 -19.01 -24.61 7.45
C ASN A 52 -18.32 -25.94 7.76
N PRO A 53 -18.28 -26.40 9.03
CA PRO A 53 -17.63 -27.65 9.37
C PRO A 53 -18.33 -28.77 8.61
N VAL A 54 -17.70 -29.25 7.54
CA VAL A 54 -18.12 -30.46 6.86
C VAL A 54 -17.70 -31.60 7.77
N ASN A 55 -18.68 -32.31 8.31
CA ASN A 55 -18.48 -33.62 8.92
C ASN A 55 -17.70 -34.51 7.94
N GLU A 56 -16.40 -34.69 8.17
CA GLU A 56 -15.64 -35.76 7.54
C GLU A 56 -15.22 -36.77 8.60
N THR A 57 -16.19 -37.61 8.98
CA THR A 57 -15.91 -38.98 9.36
C THR A 57 -15.57 -39.76 8.09
N VAL A 58 -14.29 -39.93 7.78
CA VAL A 58 -13.82 -40.99 6.87
C VAL A 58 -12.65 -41.71 7.55
N GLU A 59 -12.99 -42.77 8.27
CA GLU A 59 -12.02 -43.76 8.75
C GLU A 59 -11.49 -44.56 7.55
N GLY A 60 -10.25 -44.28 7.16
CA GLY A 60 -9.47 -45.11 6.24
C GLY A 60 -8.20 -45.62 6.94
N PRO A 61 -7.91 -46.93 6.94
CA PRO A 61 -6.74 -47.48 7.63
C PRO A 61 -5.50 -47.31 6.75
N GLY A 62 -4.68 -46.30 7.05
CA GLY A 62 -3.44 -46.03 6.34
C GLY A 62 -2.64 -44.90 6.97
N ALA A 63 -2.28 -45.04 8.25
CA ALA A 63 -1.57 -44.03 9.00
C ALA A 63 -0.07 -44.00 8.63
N THR A 64 0.31 -43.10 7.72
CA THR A 64 1.62 -42.45 7.78
C THR A 64 1.51 -41.24 8.69
N GLU A 65 2.20 -41.26 9.82
CA GLU A 65 2.33 -40.16 10.77
C GLU A 65 2.91 -38.92 10.06
N THR A 66 2.00 -38.09 9.57
CA THR A 66 2.33 -36.72 9.15
C THR A 66 1.95 -35.84 10.34
N GLN A 67 2.86 -34.95 10.75
CA GLN A 67 2.63 -33.98 11.82
C GLN A 67 1.26 -33.31 11.63
N PRO A 68 0.52 -32.99 12.71
CA PRO A 68 -0.75 -32.30 12.59
C PRO A 68 -0.53 -31.01 11.81
N GLU A 69 -0.96 -30.98 10.54
CA GLU A 69 -1.00 -29.76 9.76
C GLU A 69 -1.83 -28.76 10.56
N GLN A 70 -1.25 -27.60 10.85
CA GLN A 70 -2.00 -26.56 11.53
C GLN A 70 -3.27 -26.28 10.73
N PRO A 71 -4.43 -26.15 11.39
CA PRO A 71 -5.67 -25.91 10.70
C PRO A 71 -5.52 -24.69 9.79
N PRO A 72 -6.08 -24.74 8.57
CA PRO A 72 -5.94 -23.65 7.63
C PRO A 72 -6.45 -22.34 8.21
N ARG A 73 -5.69 -21.26 8.01
CA ARG A 73 -6.04 -19.91 8.48
C ARG A 73 -7.27 -19.41 7.75
N THR A 74 -8.26 -18.97 8.50
CA THR A 74 -9.51 -18.47 7.95
C THR A 74 -9.59 -16.94 7.96
N VAL A 75 -10.62 -16.38 7.32
CA VAL A 75 -10.91 -14.93 7.40
C VAL A 75 -11.31 -14.56 8.82
N SER A 76 -12.10 -15.40 9.48
CA SER A 76 -12.50 -15.21 10.87
C SER A 76 -11.29 -15.11 11.83
N ASP A 77 -10.31 -16.01 11.69
CA ASP A 77 -9.11 -16.00 12.55
C ASP A 77 -8.29 -14.71 12.39
N ALA A 78 -8.14 -14.25 11.13
CA ALA A 78 -7.41 -13.02 10.84
C ALA A 78 -8.13 -11.78 11.40
N LEU A 79 -9.47 -11.75 11.35
CA LEU A 79 -10.26 -10.67 11.94
C LEU A 79 -10.20 -10.71 13.47
N ALA A 80 -10.28 -11.89 14.08
CA ALA A 80 -10.15 -12.05 15.53
C ALA A 80 -8.80 -11.51 16.02
N LEU A 81 -7.71 -11.85 15.33
CA LEU A 81 -6.39 -11.27 15.64
C LEU A 81 -6.36 -9.76 15.42
N LEU A 82 -6.95 -9.23 14.34
CA LEU A 82 -6.99 -7.79 14.13
C LEU A 82 -7.73 -7.08 15.28
N TYR A 83 -8.89 -7.60 15.69
CA TYR A 83 -9.67 -7.03 16.78
C TYR A 83 -8.95 -7.10 18.13
N SER A 84 -8.19 -8.16 18.41
CA SER A 84 -7.43 -8.27 19.65
C SER A 84 -6.31 -7.23 19.76
N LEU A 85 -5.91 -6.58 18.66
CA LEU A 85 -4.90 -5.53 18.65
C LEU A 85 -5.46 -4.13 18.94
N LYS A 86 -6.79 -3.97 19.08
CA LYS A 86 -7.42 -2.65 19.19
C LYS A 86 -6.81 -1.79 20.30
N ASP A 87 -6.73 -2.31 21.51
CA ASP A 87 -6.26 -1.52 22.66
C ASP A 87 -4.77 -1.17 22.52
N ALA A 88 -3.95 -2.10 22.01
CA ALA A 88 -2.54 -1.85 21.73
C ALA A 88 -2.33 -0.81 20.61
N ILE A 89 -3.21 -0.78 19.59
CA ILE A 89 -3.18 0.26 18.56
C ILE A 89 -3.51 1.62 19.17
N VAL A 90 -4.54 1.70 20.00
CA VAL A 90 -4.93 2.96 20.68
C VAL A 90 -3.80 3.46 21.60
N GLU A 91 -3.13 2.54 22.31
CA GLU A 91 -1.95 2.88 23.11
C GLU A 91 -0.82 3.44 22.26
N GLU A 92 -0.53 2.84 21.11
CA GLU A 92 0.52 3.31 20.19
C GLU A 92 0.22 4.67 19.55
N LEU A 93 -1.05 5.03 19.40
CA LEU A 93 -1.47 6.36 18.97
C LEU A 93 -1.23 7.43 20.04
N GLY A 94 -1.27 7.03 21.32
CA GLY A 94 -1.03 7.90 22.47
C GLY A 94 -2.21 8.84 22.78
N SER A 95 -2.08 9.59 23.87
CA SER A 95 -3.12 10.51 24.35
C SER A 95 -3.26 11.79 23.51
N GLU A 96 -2.25 12.13 22.71
CA GLU A 96 -2.18 13.41 21.99
C GLU A 96 -2.86 13.38 20.62
N SER A 97 -3.02 12.21 19.99
CA SER A 97 -3.67 12.08 18.67
C SER A 97 -4.54 10.85 18.61
N LYS A 98 -5.86 11.05 18.46
CA LYS A 98 -6.80 9.94 18.20
C LYS A 98 -6.76 9.44 16.76
N ASP A 99 -6.21 10.25 15.85
CA ASP A 99 -6.17 9.94 14.43
C ASP A 99 -4.77 9.48 14.01
N LEU A 100 -4.71 8.42 13.20
CA LEU A 100 -3.48 8.01 12.54
C LEU A 100 -3.29 8.85 11.28
N ILE A 101 -2.19 9.59 11.19
CA ILE A 101 -1.89 10.43 10.02
C ILE A 101 -0.89 9.75 9.10
N ILE A 102 -1.22 9.65 7.82
CA ILE A 102 -0.35 9.12 6.77
C ILE A 102 0.11 10.26 5.86
N PRO A 103 1.36 10.75 5.98
CA PRO A 103 1.93 11.65 5.00
C PRO A 103 2.32 10.88 3.73
N LEU A 104 1.94 11.41 2.58
CA LEU A 104 2.36 10.91 1.26
C LEU A 104 3.36 11.91 0.66
N ASN A 105 4.54 11.99 1.27
CA ASN A 105 5.54 13.01 1.01
C ASN A 105 6.85 12.48 0.39
N LYS A 106 6.90 11.18 0.07
CA LYS A 106 7.96 10.54 -0.69
C LYS A 106 7.36 9.83 -1.90
N MET A 107 8.00 9.96 -3.06
CA MET A 107 7.78 9.16 -4.24
C MET A 107 9.06 8.42 -4.62
N ASP A 108 8.91 7.17 -5.05
CA ASP A 108 10.03 6.37 -5.56
C ASP A 108 9.47 5.20 -6.40
N VAL A 109 10.38 4.34 -6.86
CA VAL A 109 10.06 3.16 -7.66
C VAL A 109 10.37 1.85 -6.92
N LEU A 110 9.79 0.75 -7.41
CA LEU A 110 10.20 -0.63 -7.08
C LEU A 110 10.35 -1.43 -8.38
N LYS A 111 11.13 -2.52 -8.29
CA LYS A 111 11.41 -3.44 -9.41
C LYS A 111 12.01 -2.67 -10.60
N THR A 112 13.18 -2.10 -10.36
CA THR A 112 13.94 -1.37 -11.37
C THR A 112 14.73 -2.32 -12.25
N GLU A 113 14.76 -2.05 -13.55
CA GLU A 113 15.63 -2.71 -14.52
C GLU A 113 16.84 -1.81 -14.84
N ALA A 114 17.77 -2.30 -15.67
CA ALA A 114 18.85 -1.47 -16.20
C ALA A 114 18.27 -0.25 -16.95
N GLY A 115 18.98 0.89 -16.89
CA GLY A 115 18.59 2.08 -17.65
C GLY A 115 17.41 2.90 -17.10
N GLN A 116 17.29 3.02 -15.76
CA GLN A 116 16.26 3.86 -15.11
C GLN A 116 14.79 3.44 -15.38
N MET A 117 14.57 2.23 -15.89
CA MET A 117 13.24 1.67 -16.14
C MET A 117 12.65 1.04 -14.87
N ALA A 118 11.35 1.16 -14.67
CA ALA A 118 10.66 0.65 -13.48
C ALA A 118 9.29 0.03 -13.79
N HIS A 119 8.82 -0.83 -12.88
CA HIS A 119 7.50 -1.46 -12.98
C HIS A 119 6.47 -0.95 -11.99
N VAL A 120 6.92 -0.30 -10.91
CA VAL A 120 6.02 0.22 -9.86
C VAL A 120 6.47 1.62 -9.48
N LEU A 121 5.56 2.58 -9.54
CA LEU A 121 5.71 3.92 -8.95
C LEU A 121 4.83 3.98 -7.72
N TRP A 122 5.36 4.49 -6.61
CA TRP A 122 4.61 4.59 -5.36
C TRP A 122 4.86 5.91 -4.66
N ALA A 123 3.89 6.35 -3.86
CA ALA A 123 4.04 7.43 -2.90
C ALA A 123 3.83 6.93 -1.46
N GLY A 124 4.53 7.47 -0.48
CA GLY A 124 4.46 7.02 0.91
C GLY A 124 5.09 8.02 1.88
N PRO A 125 5.15 7.67 3.17
CA PRO A 125 5.83 8.49 4.16
C PRO A 125 7.35 8.48 3.92
N LYS A 126 7.99 9.63 4.09
CA LYS A 126 9.45 9.72 4.16
C LYS A 126 9.96 8.90 5.36
N PRO A 127 11.05 8.14 5.21
CA PRO A 127 11.70 7.49 6.34
C PRO A 127 12.13 8.53 7.37
N SER A 128 11.79 8.31 8.64
CA SER A 128 12.26 9.11 9.77
C SER A 128 13.17 8.26 10.66
N ARG A 129 14.11 8.91 11.36
CA ARG A 129 14.90 8.26 12.42
C ARG A 129 14.05 7.98 13.66
N GLU A 130 13.11 8.87 13.94
CA GLU A 130 12.15 8.72 15.04
C GLU A 130 10.93 7.94 14.57
N LYS A 131 10.50 6.95 15.36
CA LYS A 131 9.33 6.14 15.04
C LYS A 131 8.07 6.95 15.31
N SER A 132 7.41 7.37 14.24
CA SER A 132 6.10 8.02 14.31
C SER A 132 5.01 7.05 14.80
N PRO A 133 3.83 7.55 15.25
CA PRO A 133 2.69 6.67 15.52
C PRO A 133 2.34 5.75 14.33
N LEU A 134 2.48 6.24 13.10
CA LEU A 134 2.31 5.43 11.89
C LEU A 134 3.28 4.26 11.84
N ASP A 135 4.57 4.48 12.13
CA ASP A 135 5.57 3.42 12.15
C ASP A 135 5.25 2.39 13.24
N ARG A 136 4.88 2.84 14.43
CA ARG A 136 4.61 1.94 15.56
C ARG A 136 3.36 1.09 15.33
N VAL A 137 2.23 1.71 14.97
CA VAL A 137 0.98 1.01 14.66
C VAL A 137 1.17 0.04 13.49
N SER A 138 1.81 0.48 12.40
CA SER A 138 2.01 -0.36 11.23
C SER A 138 2.90 -1.58 11.52
N ASN A 139 3.97 -1.38 12.30
CA ASN A 139 4.85 -2.47 12.70
C ASN A 139 4.20 -3.40 13.74
N LEU A 140 3.41 -2.88 14.68
CA LEU A 140 2.64 -3.67 15.64
C LEU A 140 1.73 -4.66 14.91
N VAL A 141 0.90 -4.17 13.99
CA VAL A 141 -0.02 -5.01 13.21
C VAL A 141 0.75 -6.00 12.34
N ASN A 142 1.76 -5.54 11.58
CA ASN A 142 2.53 -6.43 10.72
C ASN A 142 3.25 -7.53 11.52
N LYS A 143 3.85 -7.18 12.66
CA LYS A 143 4.55 -8.11 13.54
C LYS A 143 3.59 -9.15 14.13
N ALA A 144 2.46 -8.73 14.68
CA ALA A 144 1.46 -9.62 15.25
C ALA A 144 0.97 -10.66 14.22
N PHE A 145 0.67 -10.22 12.99
CA PHE A 145 0.26 -11.12 11.91
C PHE A 145 1.38 -12.06 11.43
N ARG A 146 2.65 -11.65 11.49
CA ARG A 146 3.80 -12.54 11.20
C ARG A 146 4.03 -13.58 12.29
N GLU A 147 4.04 -13.15 13.56
CA GLU A 147 4.27 -14.03 14.71
C GLU A 147 3.17 -15.06 14.85
N ASN A 148 1.94 -14.66 14.53
CA ASN A 148 0.83 -15.58 14.42
C ASN A 148 0.83 -16.34 13.09
N GLY A 149 1.81 -16.21 12.19
CA GLY A 149 1.97 -17.02 10.96
C GLY A 149 1.06 -16.68 9.77
N PHE A 150 0.32 -15.57 9.80
CA PHE A 150 -0.57 -15.16 8.69
C PHE A 150 0.23 -14.54 7.53
N ILE A 151 1.27 -13.77 7.85
CA ILE A 151 2.16 -13.15 6.86
C ILE A 151 3.45 -13.96 6.77
N THR A 152 3.73 -14.51 5.60
CA THR A 152 4.94 -15.31 5.33
C THR A 152 6.08 -14.51 4.68
N GLU A 153 5.78 -13.31 4.16
CA GLU A 153 6.80 -12.40 3.61
C GLU A 153 7.83 -12.06 4.69
N LYS A 154 9.12 -12.19 4.36
CA LYS A 154 10.23 -12.02 5.31
C LYS A 154 10.82 -10.63 5.27
N ARG A 155 10.76 -9.93 4.14
CA ARG A 155 11.33 -8.58 3.99
C ARG A 155 10.69 -7.58 4.95
N PRO A 156 11.42 -6.54 5.40
CA PRO A 156 10.84 -5.50 6.25
C PRO A 156 9.60 -4.84 5.64
N LEU A 157 8.67 -4.39 6.49
CA LEU A 157 7.50 -3.63 6.04
C LEU A 157 7.95 -2.31 5.40
N LYS A 158 7.51 -2.07 4.18
CA LYS A 158 7.69 -0.79 3.47
C LYS A 158 6.33 -0.18 3.21
N LEU A 159 6.01 0.90 3.92
CA LEU A 159 4.77 1.64 3.71
C LEU A 159 4.83 2.37 2.38
N HIS A 160 3.92 2.03 1.48
CA HIS A 160 3.82 2.65 0.17
C HIS A 160 2.40 2.52 -0.38
N CYS A 161 1.98 3.55 -1.11
CA CYS A 161 0.75 3.61 -1.87
C CYS A 161 1.13 3.51 -3.35
N THR A 162 0.77 2.40 -4.00
CA THR A 162 1.08 2.21 -5.41
C THR A 162 0.24 3.16 -6.27
N ILE A 163 0.90 3.91 -7.17
CA ILE A 163 0.26 4.82 -8.14
C ILE A 163 0.29 4.22 -9.54
N ILE A 164 1.42 3.62 -9.93
CA ILE A 164 1.59 2.95 -11.23
C ILE A 164 2.07 1.53 -11.00
N ASN A 165 1.51 0.56 -11.71
CA ASN A 165 1.96 -0.82 -11.67
C ASN A 165 1.78 -1.52 -13.03
N THR A 166 2.89 -1.84 -13.69
CA THR A 166 2.89 -2.40 -15.04
C THR A 166 2.28 -3.80 -15.12
N LYS A 167 2.09 -4.50 -13.99
CA LYS A 167 1.42 -5.80 -13.96
C LYS A 167 -0.04 -5.74 -14.43
N TYR A 168 -0.65 -4.55 -14.40
CA TYR A 168 -2.04 -4.36 -14.83
C TYR A 168 -2.19 -4.01 -16.31
N ARG A 169 -1.08 -3.95 -17.07
CA ARG A 169 -1.11 -3.61 -18.49
C ARG A 169 -2.08 -4.53 -19.25
N LYS A 170 -3.02 -3.95 -19.98
CA LYS A 170 -3.93 -4.68 -20.86
C LYS A 170 -3.32 -4.88 -22.25
N GLY A 171 -3.64 -5.99 -22.89
CA GLY A 171 -3.29 -6.24 -24.30
C GLY A 171 -1.83 -6.61 -24.58
N GLY A 172 -0.97 -6.69 -23.55
CA GLY A 172 0.42 -7.14 -23.72
C GLY A 172 0.54 -8.66 -23.75
N LYS A 173 0.89 -9.24 -24.89
CA LYS A 173 1.42 -10.61 -24.97
C LYS A 173 2.95 -10.51 -24.91
N GLY A 174 3.58 -10.98 -23.83
CA GLY A 174 5.04 -11.01 -23.71
C GLY A 174 5.58 -10.50 -22.38
N ARG A 175 6.86 -10.10 -22.38
CA ARG A 175 7.55 -9.59 -21.19
C ARG A 175 6.88 -8.29 -20.69
N PRO A 176 6.83 -8.05 -19.37
CA PRO A 176 6.32 -6.80 -18.82
C PRO A 176 7.05 -5.59 -19.41
N ILE A 177 6.32 -4.60 -19.92
CA ILE A 177 6.89 -3.36 -20.45
C ILE A 177 7.04 -2.36 -19.29
N PRO A 178 8.27 -2.01 -18.88
CA PRO A 178 8.51 -1.00 -17.85
C PRO A 178 8.21 0.41 -18.36
N PHE A 179 8.09 1.38 -17.45
CA PHE A 179 8.02 2.81 -17.76
C PHE A 179 9.34 3.51 -17.41
N SER A 180 9.64 4.62 -18.08
CA SER A 180 10.81 5.46 -17.76
C SER A 180 10.57 6.26 -16.48
N LYS A 181 11.34 5.99 -15.43
CA LYS A 181 11.22 6.77 -14.18
C LYS A 181 11.80 8.17 -14.35
N GLU A 182 12.83 8.33 -15.17
CA GLU A 182 13.54 9.59 -15.37
C GLU A 182 12.64 10.62 -16.05
N GLU A 183 11.88 10.18 -17.07
CA GLU A 183 10.90 11.03 -17.74
C GLU A 183 9.75 11.43 -16.81
N ILE A 184 9.31 10.54 -15.91
CA ILE A 184 8.33 10.89 -14.87
C ILE A 184 8.91 11.96 -13.94
N PHE A 185 10.11 11.74 -13.38
CA PHE A 185 10.73 12.66 -12.42
C PHE A 185 11.15 14.00 -13.04
N SER A 186 11.34 14.05 -14.36
CA SER A 186 11.64 15.28 -15.10
C SER A 186 10.38 15.98 -15.63
N SER A 187 9.20 15.35 -15.55
CA SER A 187 7.96 15.88 -16.10
C SER A 187 7.42 17.10 -15.33
N PRO A 188 6.71 18.03 -15.99
CA PRO A 188 5.98 19.10 -15.31
C PRO A 188 4.98 18.57 -14.26
N ALA A 189 4.37 17.41 -14.52
CA ALA A 189 3.45 16.76 -13.59
C ALA A 189 4.10 16.44 -12.24
N TYR A 190 5.36 15.97 -12.25
CA TYR A 190 6.13 15.72 -11.03
C TYR A 190 6.59 17.02 -10.36
N GLN A 191 7.06 18.00 -11.15
CA GLN A 191 7.48 19.31 -10.63
C GLN A 191 6.36 20.02 -9.86
N ASN A 192 5.12 19.94 -10.35
CA ASN A 192 3.94 20.49 -9.69
C ASN A 192 3.59 19.82 -8.35
N LEU A 193 4.17 18.66 -8.06
CA LEU A 193 4.02 17.97 -6.77
C LEU A 193 5.15 18.30 -5.80
N GLN A 194 6.18 19.02 -6.21
CA GLN A 194 7.27 19.35 -5.30
C GLN A 194 6.76 20.33 -4.23
N PRO A 195 7.17 20.16 -2.96
CA PRO A 195 6.80 21.10 -1.92
C PRO A 195 7.32 22.50 -2.31
N ASN A 196 6.43 23.49 -2.33
CA ASN A 196 6.81 24.87 -2.57
C ASN A 196 7.84 25.30 -1.50
N SER A 197 9.08 25.55 -1.92
CA SER A 197 10.12 26.18 -1.09
C SER A 197 9.75 27.65 -0.85
N SER A 198 8.68 27.89 -0.11
CA SER A 198 8.10 29.23 0.09
C SER A 198 7.84 29.49 1.58
N ALA A 199 8.84 29.26 2.41
CA ALA A 199 8.98 29.85 3.75
C ALA A 199 10.44 29.63 4.20
N ASN A 200 11.21 30.71 4.33
CA ASN A 200 12.64 30.77 4.71
C ASN A 200 13.67 30.55 3.58
N ALA A 201 13.57 31.33 2.51
CA ALA A 201 14.71 31.62 1.63
C ALA A 201 15.63 32.68 2.27
N ASN A 202 16.31 32.33 3.37
CA ASN A 202 17.36 33.17 3.96
C ASN A 202 18.54 32.37 4.55
N GLU A 203 18.76 31.13 4.08
CA GLU A 203 20.04 30.44 4.26
C GLU A 203 20.66 30.10 2.90
N PRO A 204 21.80 30.73 2.53
CA PRO A 204 22.52 30.36 1.34
C PRO A 204 23.25 29.03 1.61
N GLY A 205 22.71 27.92 1.10
CA GLY A 205 23.43 26.64 1.12
C GLY A 205 22.62 25.34 1.05
N SER A 206 21.28 25.37 1.18
CA SER A 206 20.48 24.13 1.22
C SER A 206 19.46 24.02 0.10
N SER A 207 19.91 24.02 -1.16
CA SER A 207 19.08 23.59 -2.29
C SER A 207 19.32 22.10 -2.57
N SER A 208 19.10 21.24 -1.58
CA SER A 208 18.99 19.80 -1.85
C SER A 208 17.52 19.45 -2.00
N SER A 209 16.96 19.64 -3.20
CA SER A 209 15.73 18.93 -3.54
C SER A 209 16.08 17.43 -3.52
N VAL A 210 15.81 16.76 -2.40
CA VAL A 210 16.11 15.34 -2.25
C VAL A 210 15.23 14.61 -3.26
N HIS A 211 15.86 13.96 -4.25
CA HIS A 211 15.18 13.26 -5.32
C HIS A 211 14.05 12.37 -4.76
N GLY A 212 12.83 12.52 -5.29
CA GLY A 212 11.64 11.80 -4.82
C GLY A 212 10.83 12.51 -3.72
N ASP A 213 11.14 13.75 -3.37
CA ASP A 213 10.27 14.55 -2.49
C ASP A 213 9.05 15.05 -3.25
N VAL A 214 7.87 14.79 -2.68
CA VAL A 214 6.58 15.20 -3.22
C VAL A 214 5.67 15.66 -2.10
N ASP A 215 4.58 16.33 -2.44
CA ASP A 215 3.47 16.60 -1.54
C ASP A 215 2.20 16.04 -2.16
N PHE A 216 1.73 14.88 -1.70
CA PHE A 216 0.35 14.42 -1.90
C PHE A 216 -0.53 14.70 -0.68
N GLY A 217 -0.05 15.48 0.29
CA GLY A 217 -0.74 15.78 1.55
C GLY A 217 -0.58 14.70 2.63
N SER A 218 -1.20 14.97 3.76
CA SER A 218 -1.29 14.08 4.92
C SER A 218 -2.75 13.73 5.18
N TRP A 219 -3.01 12.44 5.45
CA TRP A 219 -4.37 11.90 5.45
C TRP A 219 -4.65 11.15 6.75
N THR A 220 -5.76 11.48 7.40
CA THR A 220 -6.22 10.79 8.61
C THR A 220 -6.82 9.43 8.26
N VAL A 221 -6.54 8.41 9.06
CA VAL A 221 -7.07 7.05 8.91
C VAL A 221 -7.63 6.60 10.25
N GLY A 222 -8.89 6.18 10.26
CA GLY A 222 -9.56 5.62 11.45
C GLY A 222 -9.71 4.10 11.43
N ASP A 223 -9.49 3.47 10.27
CA ASP A 223 -9.85 2.07 10.03
C ASP A 223 -8.67 1.29 9.39
N ILE A 224 -8.42 0.07 9.88
CA ILE A 224 -7.59 -0.94 9.22
C ILE A 224 -8.51 -2.00 8.64
N HIS A 225 -8.40 -2.27 7.34
CA HIS A 225 -9.24 -3.22 6.64
C HIS A 225 -8.48 -4.51 6.30
N LEU A 226 -9.16 -5.65 6.48
CA LEU A 226 -8.83 -6.87 5.76
C LEU A 226 -9.58 -6.85 4.42
N CYS A 227 -8.84 -7.06 3.33
CA CYS A 227 -9.37 -6.91 1.98
C CYS A 227 -9.03 -8.12 1.11
N ALA A 228 -10.01 -8.60 0.35
CA ALA A 228 -9.76 -9.59 -0.69
C ALA A 228 -8.98 -8.94 -1.84
N MET A 229 -7.88 -9.58 -2.28
CA MET A 229 -7.12 -9.11 -3.44
C MET A 229 -7.88 -9.32 -4.76
N SER A 230 -8.74 -10.34 -4.80
CA SER A 230 -9.65 -10.60 -5.90
C SER A 230 -11.00 -9.90 -5.66
N GLY A 231 -11.54 -9.36 -6.75
CA GLY A 231 -12.83 -8.66 -6.72
C GLY A 231 -12.72 -7.16 -6.50
N ARG A 232 -13.86 -6.50 -6.66
CA ARG A 232 -14.04 -5.06 -6.42
C ARG A 232 -15.29 -4.90 -5.58
N ASP A 233 -15.26 -3.90 -4.72
CA ASP A 233 -16.48 -3.44 -4.08
C ASP A 233 -17.44 -2.91 -5.16
N PRO A 234 -18.67 -3.42 -5.27
CA PRO A 234 -19.57 -3.10 -6.38
C PRO A 234 -20.10 -1.65 -6.33
N ILE A 235 -20.06 -1.02 -5.15
CA ILE A 235 -20.58 0.33 -4.93
C ILE A 235 -19.48 1.37 -5.21
N THR A 236 -18.32 1.16 -4.61
CA THR A 236 -17.22 2.13 -4.63
C THR A 236 -16.21 1.86 -5.75
N GLY A 237 -16.13 0.62 -6.25
CA GLY A 237 -15.06 0.18 -7.17
C GLY A 237 -13.70 -0.02 -6.50
N GLY A 238 -13.63 0.15 -5.18
CA GLY A 238 -12.43 -0.08 -4.36
C GLY A 238 -12.11 -1.56 -4.16
N TYR A 239 -11.16 -1.83 -3.27
CA TYR A 239 -10.93 -3.21 -2.78
C TYR A 239 -12.15 -3.68 -1.99
N ARG A 240 -12.54 -4.93 -2.16
CA ARG A 240 -13.62 -5.54 -1.37
C ARG A 240 -13.10 -5.85 0.03
N SER A 241 -13.57 -5.10 1.02
CA SER A 241 -13.28 -5.38 2.43
C SER A 241 -14.05 -6.63 2.87
N VAL A 242 -13.40 -7.50 3.64
CA VAL A 242 -14.01 -8.66 4.32
C VAL A 242 -14.18 -8.42 5.82
N GLY A 243 -13.78 -7.25 6.30
CA GLY A 243 -13.87 -6.80 7.68
C GLY A 243 -12.88 -5.69 7.96
N SER A 244 -13.09 -4.96 9.05
CA SER A 244 -12.26 -3.82 9.42
C SER A 244 -12.29 -3.56 10.91
N LEU A 245 -11.16 -3.13 11.46
CA LEU A 245 -11.07 -2.57 12.79
C LEU A 245 -11.10 -1.04 12.70
N LYS A 246 -12.05 -0.43 13.40
CA LYS A 246 -12.04 1.01 13.69
C LYS A 246 -11.37 1.27 15.03
N PHE A 247 -10.44 2.22 15.07
CA PHE A 247 -9.67 2.56 16.27
C PHE A 247 -9.74 4.05 16.65
N SER A 248 -10.41 4.89 15.83
CA SER A 248 -10.77 6.27 16.15
C SER A 248 -12.20 6.40 16.69
#